data_AF-A0A4Y9T601-F1
#
_entry.id   AF-A0A4Y9T601-F1
#
_cell.length_a   1.000
_cell.length_b   1.000
_cell.length_c   1.000
_cell.angle_alpha   90.00
_cell.angle_beta   90.00
_cell.angle_gamma   90.00
#
_symmetry.space_group_name_H-M   'P 1'
#
loop_
_entity.id
_entity.type
_entity.pdbx_description
1 polymer ?
#
loop_
_entity_poly.entity_id
_entity_poly.type
_entity_poly.pdbx_seq_one_letter_code
_entity_poly.pdbx_strand_id
1 'polypeptide(L)' 'MTVTARDTPVTFEFVAQTQSSREVEIRARVAGFLDKRLYTEGDLVKAGQTLFQMDRKPFEAALVSAQGQLAQQ' A
#
# COMPACT_ATOMS: atom_id res chain seq x y z
N MET A 1 13.57 54.87 38.46
CA MET A 1 13.58 53.90 37.35
C MET A 1 12.25 53.18 37.40
N THR A 2 11.34 53.47 36.47
CA THR A 2 9.95 53.00 36.52
C THR A 2 9.79 51.85 35.53
N VAL A 3 9.45 50.64 36.02
CA VAL A 3 9.22 49.47 35.18
C VAL A 3 7.81 49.55 34.60
N THR A 4 7.68 49.46 33.28
CA THR A 4 6.39 49.44 32.59
C THR A 4 6.08 48.01 32.14
N ALA A 5 4.96 47.45 32.59
CA ALA A 5 4.53 46.12 32.18
C ALA A 5 4.27 46.09 30.67
N ARG A 6 4.76 45.03 30.00
CA ARG A 6 4.49 44.74 28.59
C ARG A 6 4.31 43.25 28.43
N ASP A 7 3.30 42.86 27.66
CA ASP A 7 3.10 41.46 27.29
C ASP A 7 4.18 41.03 26.31
N THR A 8 4.83 39.90 26.61
CA THR A 8 5.86 39.29 25.76
C THR A 8 5.40 37.88 25.40
N PRO A 9 5.30 37.53 24.11
CA PRO A 9 4.90 36.19 23.71
C PRO A 9 5.96 35.18 24.13
N VAL A 10 5.50 34.06 24.70
CA VAL A 10 6.34 32.91 25.02
C VAL A 10 6.22 31.91 23.88
N THR A 11 7.31 31.70 23.15
CA THR A 11 7.38 30.74 22.04
C THR A 11 8.01 29.44 22.50
N PHE A 12 7.44 28.32 22.05
CA PHE A 12 7.99 26.99 22.29
C PHE A 12 8.30 26.31 20.96
N GLU A 13 9.49 25.74 20.86
CA GLU A 13 9.91 24.95 19.72
C GLU A 13 9.89 23.47 20.10
N PHE A 14 9.31 22.65 19.23
CA PHE A 14 9.23 21.21 19.42
C PHE A 14 9.77 20.50 18.18
N VAL A 15 10.52 19.44 18.41
CA VAL A 15 10.91 18.52 17.34
C VAL A 15 9.74 17.60 17.02
N ALA A 16 9.49 17.39 15.73
CA ALA A 16 8.45 16.50 15.25
C ALA A 16 8.92 15.75 14.00
N GLN A 17 8.32 14.59 13.75
CA GLN A 17 8.51 13.82 12.52
C GLN A 17 7.19 13.76 11.76
N THR A 18 7.24 14.01 10.46
CA THR A 18 6.08 13.85 9.57
C THR A 18 5.88 12.38 9.21
N GLN A 19 4.63 11.95 9.12
CA GLN A 19 4.25 10.62 8.66
C GLN A 19 3.21 10.73 7.55
N SER A 20 3.07 9.67 6.76
CA SER A 20 2.00 9.61 5.76
C SER A 20 0.65 9.67 6.46
N SER A 21 -0.29 10.46 5.92
CA SER A 21 -1.68 10.47 6.42
C SER A 21 -2.36 9.12 6.26
N ARG A 22 -1.90 8.30 5.30
CA ARG A 22 -2.41 6.95 5.02
C ARG A 22 -1.27 6.08 4.52
N GLU A 23 -0.81 5.17 5.35
CA GLU A 23 0.14 4.12 4.97
C GLU A 23 -0.63 2.82 4.72
N VAL A 24 -0.33 2.14 3.61
CA VAL A 24 -0.97 0.88 3.24
C VAL A 24 0.10 -0.10 2.81
N GLU A 25 0.11 -1.26 3.44
CA GLU A 25 0.97 -2.37 3.07
C GLU A 25 0.25 -3.29 2.08
N ILE A 26 0.89 -3.61 0.96
CA ILE A 26 0.35 -4.54 -0.03
C ILE A 26 0.91 -5.94 0.24
N ARG A 27 0.03 -6.87 0.57
CA ARG A 27 0.38 -8.27 0.85
C ARG A 27 -0.26 -9.21 -0.17
N ALA A 28 0.48 -10.22 -0.59
CA ALA A 28 -0.05 -11.30 -1.41
C ALA A 28 -1.07 -12.11 -0.59
N ARG A 29 -2.24 -12.37 -1.18
CA ARG A 29 -3.30 -13.18 -0.55
C ARG A 29 -3.19 -14.67 -0.86
N VAL A 30 -2.37 -15.03 -1.84
CA VAL A 30 -2.17 -16.39 -2.31
C VAL A 30 -0.67 -16.69 -2.38
N ALA A 31 -0.30 -17.93 -2.09
CA ALA A 31 1.05 -18.40 -2.30
C ALA A 31 1.31 -18.62 -3.79
N GLY A 32 2.52 -18.30 -4.25
CA GLY A 32 2.93 -18.47 -5.63
C GLY A 32 4.17 -17.66 -5.95
N PHE A 33 4.64 -17.77 -7.18
CA PHE A 33 5.75 -16.98 -7.69
C PHE A 33 5.25 -15.63 -8.21
N LEU A 34 6.00 -14.58 -7.93
CA LEU A 34 5.77 -13.28 -8.53
C LEU A 34 6.28 -13.32 -9.97
N ASP A 35 5.40 -13.12 -10.95
CA ASP A 35 5.75 -13.05 -12.37
C ASP A 35 6.26 -11.65 -12.71
N LYS A 36 5.48 -10.60 -12.39
CA LYS A 36 5.83 -9.22 -12.76
C LYS A 36 5.43 -8.19 -11.72
N ARG A 37 6.24 -7.13 -11.65
CA ARG A 37 5.88 -5.84 -11.06
C ARG A 37 5.49 -4.86 -12.18
N LEU A 38 4.32 -4.25 -12.06
CA LEU A 38 3.68 -3.45 -13.13
C LEU A 38 3.67 -1.94 -12.83
N TYR A 39 4.49 -1.49 -11.88
CA TYR A 39 4.66 -0.08 -11.52
C TYR A 39 6.14 0.23 -11.32
N THR A 40 6.51 1.51 -11.40
CA THR A 40 7.85 1.99 -11.04
C THR A 40 7.84 2.50 -9.60
N GLU A 41 8.90 2.22 -8.86
CA GLU A 41 9.09 2.79 -7.53
C GLU A 41 9.05 4.32 -7.57
N GLY A 42 8.26 4.91 -6.66
CA GLY A 42 8.04 6.36 -6.60
C GLY A 42 6.85 6.86 -7.43
N ASP A 43 6.24 6.03 -8.27
CA ASP A 43 5.09 6.44 -9.07
C ASP A 43 3.82 6.63 -8.23
N LEU A 44 2.98 7.58 -8.66
CA LEU A 44 1.62 7.71 -8.18
C LEU A 44 0.75 6.60 -8.78
N VAL A 45 0.13 5.79 -7.93
CA VAL A 45 -0.77 4.70 -8.33
C VAL A 45 -2.20 4.98 -7.91
N LYS A 46 -3.16 4.43 -8.65
CA LYS A 46 -4.60 4.60 -8.37
C LYS A 46 -5.18 3.36 -7.68
N ALA A 47 -6.25 3.55 -6.92
CA ALA A 47 -7.00 2.44 -6.36
C ALA A 47 -7.51 1.51 -7.48
N GLY A 48 -7.34 0.20 -7.29
CA GLY A 48 -7.71 -0.82 -8.28
C GLY A 48 -6.68 -1.05 -9.40
N GLN A 49 -5.61 -0.25 -9.46
CA GLN A 49 -4.53 -0.50 -10.41
C GLN A 49 -3.80 -1.80 -10.08
N THR A 50 -3.56 -2.63 -11.09
CA THR A 50 -2.76 -3.85 -10.92
C THR A 50 -1.30 -3.47 -10.70
N LEU A 51 -0.77 -3.79 -9.52
CA LEU A 51 0.61 -3.49 -9.15
C LEU A 51 1.53 -4.70 -9.34
N PHE A 52 1.01 -5.90 -9.08
CA PHE A 52 1.75 -7.15 -9.12
C PHE A 52 0.96 -8.21 -9.87
N GLN A 53 1.67 -9.03 -10.63
CA GLN A 53 1.12 -10.20 -11.32
C GLN A 53 1.80 -11.45 -10.77
N MET A 54 1.01 -12.36 -10.22
CA MET A 54 1.46 -13.70 -9.81
C MET A 54 1.46 -14.64 -11.01
N ASP A 55 2.27 -15.70 -10.97
CA ASP A 55 2.21 -16.75 -11.99
C ASP A 55 0.80 -17.36 -12.06
N ARG A 56 0.18 -17.26 -13.23
CA ARG A 56 -1.19 -17.65 -13.49
C ARG A 56 -1.33 -19.14 -13.78
N LYS A 57 -0.28 -19.81 -14.26
CA LYS A 57 -0.36 -21.18 -14.78
C LYS A 57 -0.93 -22.17 -13.76
N PRO A 58 -0.52 -22.16 -12.47
CA PRO A 58 -1.07 -23.08 -11.49
C PRO A 58 -2.57 -22.83 -11.23
N PHE A 59 -2.99 -21.56 -11.21
CA PHE A 59 -4.38 -21.18 -10.99
C PHE A 59 -5.27 -21.50 -12.19
N GLU A 60 -4.77 -21.30 -13.41
CA GLU A 60 -5.49 -21.63 -14.64
C GLU A 60 -5.66 -23.15 -14.78
N ALA A 61 -4.62 -23.94 -14.48
CA ALA A 61 -4.72 -25.40 -14.46
C ALA A 61 -5.75 -25.89 -13.42
N ALA A 62 -5.74 -25.31 -12.21
CA ALA A 62 -6.71 -25.66 -11.17
C ALA A 62 -8.15 -25.31 -11.58
N LEU A 63 -8.34 -24.15 -12.23
CA LEU A 63 -9.66 -23.72 -12.74
C LEU A 63 -10.17 -24.70 -13.81
N VAL A 64 -9.34 -25.07 -14.78
CA VAL A 64 -9.71 -26.02 -15.83
C VAL A 64 -10.08 -27.38 -15.24
N SER A 65 -9.31 -27.87 -14.27
CA SER A 65 -9.61 -29.12 -13.55
C SER A 65 -10.97 -29.07 -12.85
N ALA A 66 -11.26 -27.98 -12.12
CA ALA A 66 -12.53 -27.80 -11.42
C ALA A 66 -13.73 -27.72 -12.37
N GLN A 67 -13.57 -27.04 -13.52
CA GLN A 67 -14.60 -26.97 -14.55
C GLN A 67 -14.88 -28.34 -15.18
N GLY A 68 -13.83 -29.14 -15.43
CA GLY A 68 -13.97 -30.50 -15.94
C GLY A 68 -14.70 -31.42 -14.98
N GLN A 69 -14.42 -31.30 -13.67
CA GLN A 69 -15.14 -32.05 -12.63
C GLN A 69 -16.62 -31.66 -12.54
N LEU A 70 -16.92 -30.37 -12.64
CA LEU A 70 -18.30 -29.88 -12.64
C LEU A 70 -19.09 -30.36 -13.86
N ALA A 71 -18.46 -30.43 -15.04
CA ALA A 71 -19.12 -30.89 -16.27
C ALA A 71 -19.36 -32.40 -16.32
N GLN A 72 -18.69 -33.18 -15.46
CA GLN A 72 -18.90 -34.63 -15.31
C GLN A 72 -20.00 -34.98 -14.28
N GLN A 73 -20.50 -33.99 -13.52
CA GLN A 73 -21.66 -34.13 -12.65
C GLN A 73 -22.96 -33.91 -13.42
#